data_AF-A0A931M9Y9-F1
#
_entry.id   AF-A0A931M9Y9-F1
#
_cell.length_a   1.000
_cell.length_b   1.000
_cell.length_c   1.000
_cell.angle_alpha   90.00
_cell.angle_beta   90.00
_cell.angle_gamma   90.00
#
_symmetry.space_group_name_H-M   'P 1'
#
loop_
_entity.id
_entity.type
_entity.pdbx_description
1 polymer ?
#
loop_
_entity_poly.entity_id
_entity_poly.type
_entity_poly.pdbx_seq_one_letter_code
_entity_poly.pdbx_strand_id
1 'polypeptide(L)'
;MIGVIGGSGVYEIDGVVIKEEKRISTPFGAPSDSYRIGGISGIEVAFLPRHGSPHHIAPHKINYRANIWGFRELGAERIISVNAVGGINPKLKPGSIVILNQIIDMTEGRASTFYDEEEIVHVDFTEPYCPELRTALLTAGKKAGVALKEDAAYICVNGPRLETAAEIKAFSLFGADVVGMTGMP
;
A
#
# COMPACT_ATOMS: atom_id res chain seq x y z
N MET A 1 5.89 -6.05 15.75
CA MET A 1 5.73 -4.64 15.30
C MET A 1 4.77 -4.59 14.10
N ILE A 2 4.01 -3.49 13.93
CA ILE A 2 3.19 -3.25 12.72
C ILE A 2 3.88 -2.20 11.83
N GLY A 3 4.05 -2.50 10.55
CA GLY A 3 4.47 -1.54 9.53
C GLY A 3 3.29 -0.75 8.98
N VAL A 4 3.48 0.54 8.71
CA VAL A 4 2.50 1.40 8.04
C VAL A 4 3.17 2.10 6.87
N ILE A 5 2.61 1.94 5.68
CA ILE A 5 3.06 2.65 4.48
C ILE A 5 2.06 3.75 4.17
N GLY A 6 2.50 5.00 4.33
CA GLY A 6 1.72 6.20 4.02
C GLY A 6 1.80 6.57 2.55
N GLY A 7 0.64 6.72 1.90
CA GLY A 7 0.51 7.34 0.58
C GLY A 7 0.40 8.86 0.65
N SER A 8 -0.02 9.47 -0.47
CA SER A 8 -0.33 10.90 -0.52
C SER A 8 -1.31 11.29 0.59
N GLY A 9 -0.93 12.28 1.41
CA GLY A 9 -1.81 12.84 2.43
C GLY A 9 -1.79 12.14 3.79
N VAL A 10 -1.01 11.06 3.96
CA VAL A 10 -0.79 10.42 5.26
C VAL A 10 0.69 10.47 5.60
N TYR A 11 1.10 11.50 6.33
CA TYR A 11 2.49 11.74 6.74
C TYR A 11 2.69 11.63 8.26
N GLU A 12 1.61 11.75 9.00
CA GLU A 12 1.54 11.65 10.46
C GLU A 12 0.26 10.87 10.80
N ILE A 13 0.31 10.10 11.90
CA ILE A 13 -0.83 9.34 12.41
C ILE A 13 -1.11 9.87 13.80
N ASP A 14 -2.32 10.40 14.00
CA ASP A 14 -2.72 10.92 15.31
C ASP A 14 -2.61 9.84 16.39
N GLY A 15 -2.11 10.22 17.56
CA GLY A 15 -1.86 9.31 18.68
C GLY A 15 -0.60 8.44 18.56
N VAL A 16 0.14 8.48 17.44
CA VAL A 16 1.45 7.82 17.35
C VAL A 16 2.53 8.73 17.94
N VAL A 17 3.19 8.26 18.99
CA VAL A 17 4.37 8.94 19.55
C VAL A 17 5.62 8.40 18.86
N ILE A 18 6.24 9.22 18.01
CA ILE A 18 7.52 8.90 17.37
C ILE A 18 8.62 8.90 18.41
N LYS A 19 9.41 7.83 18.45
CA LYS A 19 10.53 7.63 19.37
C LYS A 19 11.87 7.77 18.67
N GLU A 20 11.97 7.27 17.44
CA GLU A 20 13.21 7.30 16.67
C GLU A 20 12.93 7.32 15.17
N GLU A 21 13.91 7.78 14.39
CA GLU A 21 13.96 7.60 12.95
C GLU A 21 15.16 6.72 12.59
N LYS A 22 14.93 5.70 11.76
CA LYS A 22 15.94 4.71 11.39
C LYS A 22 16.08 4.62 9.88
N ARG A 23 17.29 4.91 9.39
CA ARG A 23 17.67 4.67 7.98
C ARG A 23 18.18 3.24 7.84
N ILE A 24 17.62 2.49 6.90
CA ILE A 24 17.97 1.09 6.65
C ILE A 24 18.61 0.98 5.27
N SER A 25 19.74 0.29 5.19
CA SER A 25 20.31 -0.16 3.93
C SER A 25 19.76 -1.54 3.61
N THR A 26 19.34 -1.78 2.37
CA THR A 26 18.82 -3.08 1.94
C THR A 26 19.63 -3.61 0.75
N PRO A 27 19.61 -4.93 0.50
CA PRO A 27 20.20 -5.51 -0.71
C PRO A 27 19.65 -4.93 -2.02
N PHE A 28 18.45 -4.32 -1.98
CA PHE A 28 17.76 -3.76 -3.13
C PHE A 28 17.95 -2.25 -3.28
N GLY A 29 18.87 -1.66 -2.51
CA GLY A 29 19.12 -0.22 -2.47
C GLY A 29 18.39 0.48 -1.33
N ALA A 30 18.23 1.81 -1.46
CA ALA A 30 17.63 2.63 -0.43
C ALA A 30 16.08 2.51 -0.45
N PRO A 31 15.44 2.40 0.73
CA PRO A 31 14.02 2.66 0.89
C PRO A 31 13.67 4.11 0.52
N SER A 32 12.37 4.39 0.44
CA SER A 32 11.85 5.70 0.02
C SER A 32 12.21 6.84 0.98
N ASP A 33 12.40 6.52 2.27
CA ASP A 33 12.83 7.45 3.31
C ASP A 33 13.35 6.66 4.54
N SER A 34 13.69 7.38 5.62
CA SER A 34 13.86 6.80 6.95
C SER A 34 12.52 6.27 7.49
N TYR A 35 12.57 5.16 8.22
CA TYR A 35 11.43 4.63 8.96
C TYR A 35 11.26 5.41 10.26
N ARG A 36 10.06 5.92 10.52
CA ARG A 36 9.72 6.55 11.81
C ARG A 36 9.13 5.51 12.73
N ILE A 37 9.82 5.20 13.82
CA ILE A 37 9.42 4.15 14.77
C ILE A 37 8.84 4.81 16.00
N GLY A 38 7.69 4.30 16.44
CA GLY A 38 6.93 4.86 17.54
C GLY A 38 6.01 3.82 18.17
N GLY A 39 5.01 4.30 18.90
CA GLY A 39 3.97 3.41 19.42
C GLY A 39 2.62 4.08 19.57
N ILE A 40 1.58 3.25 19.54
CA ILE A 40 0.18 3.61 19.75
C ILE A 40 -0.48 2.54 20.62
N SER A 41 -1.10 2.93 21.72
CA SER A 41 -1.79 2.01 22.64
C SER A 41 -0.96 0.79 23.07
N GLY A 42 0.36 0.97 23.28
CA GLY A 42 1.29 -0.09 23.66
C GLY A 42 1.77 -0.99 22.50
N ILE A 43 1.32 -0.75 21.28
CA ILE A 43 1.77 -1.45 20.07
C ILE A 43 2.85 -0.62 19.38
N GLU A 44 3.96 -1.27 19.05
CA GLU A 44 5.04 -0.66 18.30
C GLU A 44 4.72 -0.58 16.80
N VAL A 45 4.96 0.60 16.22
CA VAL A 45 4.63 0.92 14.83
C VAL A 45 5.86 1.50 14.14
N ALA A 46 6.15 1.01 12.93
CA ALA A 46 7.10 1.64 12.01
C ALA A 46 6.32 2.26 10.85
N PHE A 47 6.56 3.54 10.57
CA PHE A 47 5.94 4.27 9.47
C PHE A 47 6.96 4.60 8.39
N LEU A 48 6.57 4.42 7.11
CA LEU A 48 7.35 4.81 5.94
C LEU A 48 6.49 5.61 4.95
N PRO A 49 6.89 6.84 4.56
CA PRO A 49 6.23 7.56 3.49
C PRO A 49 6.61 6.96 2.14
N ARG A 50 5.64 6.42 1.41
CA ARG A 50 5.84 5.72 0.12
C ARG A 50 6.58 6.56 -0.92
N HIS A 51 6.31 7.87 -0.93
CA HIS A 51 6.85 8.80 -1.93
C HIS A 51 8.05 9.61 -1.42
N GLY A 52 8.60 9.21 -0.27
CA GLY A 52 9.54 10.02 0.49
C GLY A 52 8.92 11.32 1.03
N SER A 53 9.63 12.03 1.89
CA SER A 53 9.27 13.38 2.33
C SER A 53 9.96 14.43 1.45
N PRO A 54 9.28 15.49 0.97
CA PRO A 54 7.86 15.82 1.10
C PRO A 54 7.04 15.40 -0.14
N HIS A 55 7.12 14.11 -0.56
CA HIS A 55 6.44 13.56 -1.75
C HIS A 55 7.16 13.83 -3.09
N HIS A 56 8.38 13.30 -3.26
CA HIS A 56 9.20 13.57 -4.45
C HIS A 56 9.43 12.35 -5.36
N ILE A 57 9.07 11.14 -4.90
CA ILE A 57 9.28 9.89 -5.66
C ILE A 57 8.00 9.55 -6.43
N ALA A 58 8.08 9.54 -7.77
CA ALA A 58 6.96 9.15 -8.62
C ALA A 58 6.59 7.64 -8.45
N PRO A 59 5.33 7.24 -8.65
CA PRO A 59 4.88 5.86 -8.39
C PRO A 59 5.71 4.75 -9.04
N HIS A 60 6.14 4.95 -10.29
CA HIS A 60 6.95 3.99 -11.07
C HIS A 60 8.44 4.00 -10.70
N LYS A 61 8.88 4.91 -9.82
CA LYS A 61 10.27 5.01 -9.32
C LYS A 61 10.42 4.55 -7.88
N ILE A 62 9.33 4.19 -7.20
CA ILE A 62 9.36 3.70 -5.83
C ILE A 62 10.14 2.38 -5.80
N ASN A 63 11.06 2.28 -4.84
CA ASN A 63 11.79 1.05 -4.58
C ASN A 63 10.99 0.15 -3.62
N TYR A 64 9.97 -0.52 -4.14
CA TYR A 64 9.06 -1.37 -3.35
C TYR A 64 9.80 -2.48 -2.60
N ARG A 65 10.80 -3.10 -3.24
CA ARG A 65 11.64 -4.12 -2.60
C ARG A 65 12.37 -3.59 -1.38
N ALA A 66 13.05 -2.44 -1.49
CA ALA A 66 13.74 -1.84 -0.35
C ALA A 66 12.78 -1.40 0.76
N ASN A 67 11.59 -0.89 0.40
CA ASN A 67 10.56 -0.54 1.37
C ASN A 67 10.08 -1.77 2.17
N ILE A 68 9.71 -2.85 1.49
CA ILE A 68 9.22 -4.07 2.16
C ILE A 68 10.35 -4.78 2.91
N TRP A 69 11.57 -4.83 2.36
CA TRP A 69 12.73 -5.41 3.04
C TRP A 69 13.08 -4.66 4.32
N GLY A 70 13.04 -3.32 4.31
CA GLY A 70 13.34 -2.56 5.52
C GLY A 70 12.32 -2.81 6.65
N PHE A 71 11.03 -2.98 6.34
CA PHE A 71 10.06 -3.44 7.34
C PHE A 71 10.39 -4.81 7.91
N ARG A 72 10.83 -5.75 7.07
CA ARG A 72 11.29 -7.07 7.51
C ARG A 72 12.49 -6.96 8.47
N GLU A 73 13.49 -6.15 8.15
CA GLU A 73 14.65 -5.89 9.01
C GLU A 73 14.29 -5.24 10.36
N LEU A 74 13.19 -4.48 10.41
CA LEU A 74 12.65 -3.91 11.64
C LEU A 74 11.82 -4.90 12.48
N GLY A 75 11.57 -6.11 11.97
CA GLY A 75 10.71 -7.09 12.65
C GLY A 75 9.22 -6.77 12.54
N ALA A 76 8.80 -6.06 11.49
CA ALA A 76 7.38 -5.90 11.19
C ALA A 76 6.80 -7.22 10.66
N GLU A 77 5.75 -7.73 11.33
CA GLU A 77 5.10 -8.99 10.96
C GLU A 77 3.85 -8.79 10.09
N ARG A 78 3.37 -7.54 10.04
CA ARG A 78 2.16 -7.11 9.35
C ARG A 78 2.40 -5.70 8.81
N ILE A 79 1.92 -5.42 7.62
CA ILE A 79 2.01 -4.10 7.00
C ILE A 79 0.61 -3.63 6.61
N ILE A 80 0.26 -2.42 7.01
CA ILE A 80 -0.97 -1.73 6.59
C ILE A 80 -0.56 -0.62 5.63
N SER A 81 -1.17 -0.61 4.45
CA SER A 81 -0.90 0.36 3.40
C SER A 81 -2.08 1.30 3.23
N VAL A 82 -1.83 2.61 3.17
CA VAL A 82 -2.85 3.61 2.83
C VAL A 82 -2.57 4.18 1.45
N ASN A 83 -3.60 4.22 0.59
CA ASN A 83 -3.50 4.64 -0.80
C ASN A 83 -4.65 5.60 -1.13
N ALA A 84 -4.33 6.75 -1.72
CA ALA A 84 -5.32 7.58 -2.41
C ALA A 84 -5.61 6.96 -3.79
N VAL A 85 -6.89 6.88 -4.16
CA VAL A 85 -7.35 6.17 -5.37
C VAL A 85 -8.47 6.93 -6.07
N GLY A 86 -8.63 6.68 -7.37
CA GLY A 86 -9.82 7.07 -8.14
C GLY A 86 -10.91 6.01 -8.04
N GLY A 87 -12.17 6.43 -7.85
CA GLY A 87 -13.31 5.52 -7.89
C GLY A 87 -13.76 5.22 -9.31
N ILE A 88 -13.91 3.95 -9.66
CA ILE A 88 -14.50 3.47 -10.92
C ILE A 88 -15.95 3.02 -10.67
N ASN A 89 -16.18 2.30 -9.57
CA ASN A 89 -17.51 1.82 -9.22
C ASN A 89 -18.43 3.00 -8.85
N PRO A 90 -19.57 3.19 -9.54
CA PRO A 90 -20.48 4.31 -9.30
C PRO A 90 -21.13 4.30 -7.91
N LYS A 91 -21.06 3.19 -7.17
CA LYS A 91 -21.51 3.10 -5.77
C LYS A 91 -20.52 3.73 -4.79
N LEU A 92 -19.28 3.99 -5.21
CA LEU A 92 -18.27 4.67 -4.42
C LEU A 92 -18.36 6.18 -4.65
N LYS A 93 -18.25 6.93 -3.56
CA LYS A 93 -18.19 8.41 -3.57
C LYS A 93 -16.83 8.88 -3.06
N PRO A 94 -16.36 10.08 -3.43
CA PRO A 94 -15.19 10.68 -2.79
C PRO A 94 -15.29 10.63 -1.26
N GLY A 95 -14.21 10.21 -0.60
CA GLY A 95 -14.18 9.97 0.85
C GLY A 95 -14.64 8.58 1.31
N SER A 96 -15.12 7.73 0.40
CA SER A 96 -15.38 6.31 0.73
C SER A 96 -14.06 5.62 1.09
N ILE A 97 -14.06 4.85 2.18
CA ILE A 97 -12.94 4.00 2.55
C ILE A 97 -13.26 2.57 2.12
N VAL A 98 -12.28 1.95 1.48
CA VAL A 98 -12.41 0.64 0.86
C VAL A 98 -11.33 -0.28 1.43
N ILE A 99 -11.74 -1.45 1.90
CA ILE A 99 -10.83 -2.54 2.26
C ILE A 99 -10.76 -3.46 1.05
N LEU A 100 -9.65 -3.38 0.31
CA LEU A 100 -9.44 -4.16 -0.91
C LEU A 100 -9.41 -5.66 -0.61
N ASN A 101 -9.88 -6.45 -1.57
CA ASN A 101 -9.81 -7.91 -1.52
C ASN A 101 -9.10 -8.51 -2.74
N GLN A 102 -9.07 -7.79 -3.86
CA GLN A 102 -8.48 -8.25 -5.10
C GLN A 102 -7.71 -7.13 -5.80
N ILE A 103 -6.80 -7.51 -6.70
CA ILE A 103 -5.99 -6.57 -7.47
C ILE A 103 -5.74 -7.05 -8.90
N ILE A 104 -5.76 -6.10 -9.84
CA ILE A 104 -5.44 -6.28 -11.25
C ILE A 104 -4.17 -5.45 -11.51
N ASP A 105 -3.10 -6.12 -11.93
CA ASP A 105 -1.83 -5.46 -12.21
C ASP A 105 -1.71 -5.06 -13.69
N MET A 106 -1.60 -3.76 -13.94
CA MET A 106 -1.30 -3.16 -15.24
C MET A 106 0.03 -2.39 -15.18
N THR A 107 0.88 -2.66 -14.18
CA THR A 107 2.19 -2.02 -14.04
C THR A 107 3.24 -2.72 -14.91
N GLU A 108 4.29 -1.99 -15.25
CA GLU A 108 5.39 -2.49 -16.07
C GLU A 108 6.71 -1.84 -15.66
N GLY A 109 7.82 -2.55 -15.88
CA GLY A 109 9.17 -2.02 -15.63
C GLY A 109 9.54 -1.85 -14.15
N ARG A 110 8.74 -2.40 -13.23
CA ARG A 110 9.00 -2.39 -11.77
C ARG A 110 9.53 -3.76 -11.35
N ALA A 111 10.55 -3.79 -10.49
CA ALA A 111 10.99 -5.04 -9.89
C ALA A 111 9.94 -5.54 -8.88
N SER A 112 9.38 -6.73 -9.13
CA SER A 112 8.21 -7.26 -8.42
C SER A 112 8.49 -8.52 -7.58
N THR A 113 9.74 -9.01 -7.55
CA THR A 113 10.14 -10.15 -6.72
C THR A 113 11.47 -9.90 -6.02
N PHE A 114 11.68 -10.61 -4.91
CA PHE A 114 12.98 -10.69 -4.23
C PHE A 114 13.88 -11.78 -4.81
N TYR A 115 13.31 -12.67 -5.62
CA TYR A 115 13.95 -13.85 -6.18
C TYR A 115 14.24 -13.63 -7.68
N ASP A 116 15.18 -12.73 -7.97
CA ASP A 116 15.56 -12.35 -9.34
C ASP A 116 16.79 -13.11 -9.88
N GLU A 117 17.41 -13.97 -9.06
CA GLU A 117 18.65 -14.67 -9.37
C GLU A 117 18.44 -16.19 -9.55
N GLU A 118 19.11 -17.01 -8.74
CA GLU A 118 19.21 -18.46 -8.98
C GLU A 118 17.97 -19.25 -8.52
N GLU A 119 17.18 -18.70 -7.60
CA GLU A 119 15.99 -19.34 -7.05
C GLU A 119 14.73 -18.81 -7.74
N ILE A 120 13.84 -19.71 -8.18
CA ILE A 120 12.54 -19.37 -8.75
C ILE A 120 11.47 -19.64 -7.70
N VAL A 121 10.74 -18.60 -7.29
CA VAL A 121 9.64 -18.70 -6.32
C VAL A 121 8.32 -18.29 -6.96
N HIS A 122 7.34 -19.20 -6.91
CA HIS A 122 5.97 -18.94 -7.33
C HIS A 122 5.08 -18.77 -6.09
N VAL A 123 4.76 -17.52 -5.76
CA VAL A 123 3.84 -17.21 -4.66
C VAL A 123 2.40 -17.35 -5.16
N ASP A 124 1.56 -18.08 -4.42
CA ASP A 124 0.12 -18.06 -4.65
C ASP A 124 -0.42 -16.66 -4.34
N PHE A 125 -1.01 -16.04 -5.36
CA PHE A 125 -1.52 -14.68 -5.31
C PHE A 125 -3.03 -14.62 -5.55
N THR A 126 -3.73 -15.75 -5.37
CA THR A 126 -5.19 -15.86 -5.54
C THR A 126 -5.93 -14.92 -4.59
N GLU A 127 -5.46 -14.81 -3.34
CA GLU A 127 -5.98 -13.90 -2.33
C GLU A 127 -4.83 -13.00 -1.82
N PRO A 128 -4.58 -11.84 -2.46
CA PRO A 128 -3.33 -11.08 -2.29
C PRO A 128 -3.23 -10.33 -0.96
N TYR A 129 -4.31 -10.27 -0.18
CA TYR A 129 -4.38 -9.52 1.07
C TYR A 129 -4.60 -10.44 2.27
N CYS A 130 -3.88 -10.17 3.37
CA CYS A 130 -3.98 -10.93 4.61
C CYS A 130 -5.43 -10.93 5.17
N PRO A 131 -6.09 -12.10 5.30
CA PRO A 131 -7.48 -12.17 5.75
C PRO A 131 -7.66 -11.70 7.21
N GLU A 132 -6.65 -11.94 8.06
CA GLU A 132 -6.65 -11.48 9.46
C GLU A 132 -6.63 -9.95 9.54
N LEU A 133 -5.75 -9.29 8.78
CA LEU A 133 -5.68 -7.82 8.75
C LEU A 133 -6.94 -7.21 8.15
N ARG A 134 -7.48 -7.78 7.07
CA ARG A 134 -8.76 -7.33 6.50
C ARG A 134 -9.87 -7.39 7.56
N THR A 135 -10.00 -8.51 8.26
CA THR A 135 -10.99 -8.69 9.34
C THR A 135 -10.80 -7.68 10.48
N ALA A 136 -9.55 -7.44 10.87
CA ALA A 136 -9.22 -6.47 11.91
C ALA A 136 -9.60 -5.03 11.50
N LEU A 137 -9.31 -4.62 10.26
CA LEU A 137 -9.67 -3.31 9.73
C LEU A 137 -11.19 -3.13 9.63
N LEU A 138 -11.92 -4.15 9.16
CA LEU A 138 -13.38 -4.14 9.10
C LEU A 138 -14.00 -3.98 10.51
N THR A 139 -13.47 -4.72 11.47
CA THR A 139 -13.90 -4.63 12.88
C THR A 139 -13.59 -3.26 13.47
N ALA A 140 -12.42 -2.69 13.18
CA ALA A 140 -12.02 -1.36 13.62
C ALA A 140 -12.94 -0.27 13.05
N GLY A 141 -13.26 -0.33 11.75
CA GLY A 141 -14.20 0.60 11.12
C GLY A 141 -15.60 0.54 11.74
N LYS A 142 -16.12 -0.67 11.99
CA LYS A 142 -17.41 -0.86 12.68
C LYS A 142 -17.40 -0.23 14.07
N LYS A 143 -16.34 -0.44 14.87
CA LYS A 143 -16.19 0.17 16.20
C LYS A 143 -16.06 1.70 16.14
N ALA A 144 -15.40 2.22 15.13
CA ALA A 144 -15.22 3.66 14.92
C ALA A 144 -16.45 4.35 14.31
N GLY A 145 -17.50 3.61 13.94
CA GLY A 145 -18.66 4.16 13.23
C GLY A 145 -18.35 4.62 11.81
N VAL A 146 -17.27 4.09 11.22
CA VAL A 146 -16.83 4.43 9.85
C VAL A 146 -17.39 3.41 8.88
N ALA A 147 -18.12 3.88 7.87
CA ALA A 147 -18.62 3.05 6.79
C ALA A 147 -17.45 2.57 5.91
N LEU A 148 -17.27 1.24 5.82
CA LEU A 148 -16.25 0.62 4.99
C LEU A 148 -16.91 -0.18 3.86
N LYS A 149 -16.35 -0.07 2.65
CA LYS A 149 -16.64 -1.02 1.57
C LYS A 149 -15.71 -2.22 1.72
N GLU A 150 -16.28 -3.41 1.92
CA GLU A 150 -15.52 -4.59 2.33
C GLU A 150 -14.94 -5.42 1.15
N ASP A 151 -15.50 -5.26 -0.05
CA ASP A 151 -15.13 -6.02 -1.25
C ASP A 151 -14.97 -5.08 -2.44
N ALA A 152 -13.74 -4.89 -2.90
CA ALA A 152 -13.42 -4.07 -4.04
C ALA A 152 -12.10 -4.50 -4.68
N ALA A 153 -12.09 -4.57 -6.00
CA ALA A 153 -10.91 -4.83 -6.79
C ALA A 153 -10.18 -3.53 -7.13
N TYR A 154 -8.87 -3.50 -6.89
CA TYR A 154 -7.99 -2.41 -7.28
C TYR A 154 -7.39 -2.69 -8.66
N ILE A 155 -7.33 -1.70 -9.55
CA ILE A 155 -6.46 -1.79 -10.73
C ILE A 155 -5.25 -0.88 -10.57
N CYS A 156 -4.06 -1.48 -10.64
CA CYS A 156 -2.80 -0.77 -10.49
C CYS A 156 -2.22 -0.43 -11.85
N VAL A 157 -2.14 0.84 -12.20
CA VAL A 157 -1.52 1.31 -13.45
C VAL A 157 -0.16 1.93 -13.21
N ASN A 158 0.64 2.09 -14.26
CA ASN A 158 2.01 2.54 -14.08
C ASN A 158 2.14 4.03 -13.67
N GLY A 159 1.23 4.89 -14.15
CA GLY A 159 1.37 6.34 -14.05
C GLY A 159 2.57 6.89 -14.86
N PRO A 160 2.99 8.16 -14.67
CA PRO A 160 2.43 9.13 -13.74
C PRO A 160 1.22 9.89 -14.29
N ARG A 161 0.87 9.72 -15.58
CA ARG A 161 -0.36 10.28 -16.12
C ARG A 161 -1.57 9.63 -15.44
N LEU A 162 -2.65 10.38 -15.33
CA LEU A 162 -3.95 9.81 -15.05
C LEU A 162 -4.49 9.09 -16.30
N GLU A 163 -5.52 8.32 -16.08
CA GLU A 163 -6.21 7.51 -17.06
C GLU A 163 -7.10 8.38 -17.95
N THR A 164 -7.22 7.99 -19.22
CA THR A 164 -8.25 8.52 -20.11
C THR A 164 -9.62 7.98 -19.72
N ALA A 165 -10.68 8.67 -20.12
CA ALA A 165 -12.05 8.18 -19.89
C ALA A 165 -12.32 6.80 -20.57
N ALA A 166 -11.63 6.49 -21.67
CA ALA A 166 -11.74 5.19 -22.34
C ALA A 166 -11.11 4.07 -21.51
N GLU A 167 -9.94 4.33 -20.90
CA GLU A 167 -9.28 3.39 -19.99
C GLU A 167 -10.15 3.12 -18.77
N ILE A 168 -10.72 4.15 -18.13
CA ILE A 168 -11.63 3.96 -16.99
C ILE A 168 -12.83 3.08 -17.36
N LYS A 169 -13.42 3.27 -18.54
CA LYS A 169 -14.51 2.39 -19.03
C LYS A 169 -14.04 0.95 -19.21
N ALA A 170 -12.86 0.74 -19.79
CA ALA A 170 -12.28 -0.59 -19.97
C ALA A 170 -11.98 -1.26 -18.63
N PHE A 171 -11.42 -0.53 -17.67
CA PHE A 171 -11.08 -1.05 -16.34
C PHE A 171 -12.32 -1.46 -15.55
N SER A 172 -13.43 -0.74 -15.71
CA SER A 172 -14.72 -1.17 -15.16
C SER A 172 -15.17 -2.52 -15.72
N LEU A 173 -14.92 -2.80 -17.01
CA LEU A 173 -15.25 -4.08 -17.64
C LEU A 173 -14.32 -5.22 -17.19
N PHE A 174 -13.09 -4.90 -16.78
CA PHE A 174 -12.19 -5.87 -16.12
C PHE A 174 -12.62 -6.19 -14.68
N GLY A 175 -13.64 -5.51 -14.16
CA GLY A 175 -14.14 -5.72 -12.81
C GLY A 175 -13.46 -4.86 -11.75
N ALA A 176 -12.69 -3.84 -12.14
CA ALA A 176 -12.06 -2.93 -11.18
C ALA A 176 -13.09 -1.97 -10.54
N ASP A 177 -12.97 -1.77 -9.23
CA ASP A 177 -13.79 -0.84 -8.45
C ASP A 177 -13.07 0.50 -8.21
N VAL A 178 -11.74 0.45 -8.10
CA VAL A 178 -10.89 1.62 -7.88
C VAL A 178 -9.61 1.50 -8.70
N VAL A 179 -9.02 2.65 -9.06
CA VAL A 179 -7.73 2.73 -9.77
C VAL A 179 -6.71 3.51 -8.96
N GLY A 180 -5.46 3.08 -9.02
CA GLY A 180 -4.33 3.87 -8.57
C GLY A 180 -3.02 3.32 -9.10
N MET A 181 -1.90 3.76 -8.51
CA MET A 181 -0.57 3.52 -9.07
C MET A 181 0.40 2.78 -8.13
N THR A 182 -0.07 2.39 -6.95
CA THR A 182 0.79 2.01 -5.80
C THR A 182 0.29 0.79 -5.02
N GLY A 183 -0.65 0.03 -5.59
CA GLY A 183 -1.12 -1.24 -5.03
C GLY A 183 -0.28 -2.46 -5.43
N MET A 184 0.57 -2.31 -6.46
CA MET A 184 1.52 -3.31 -6.96
C MET A 184 2.81 -2.64 -7.49
N PRO A 185 3.94 -3.35 -7.48
CA PRO A 185 4.21 -4.52 -6.65
C PRO A 185 4.38 -4.16 -5.16
#